data_AF-A0AAW2SPF8-F1
#
_entry.id   AF-A0AAW2SPF8-F1
#
_cell.length_a   1.000
_cell.length_b   1.000
_cell.length_c   1.000
_cell.angle_alpha   90.00
_cell.angle_beta   90.00
_cell.angle_gamma   90.00
#
_symmetry.space_group_name_H-M   'P 1'
#
loop_
_entity.id
_entity.type
_entity.pdbx_description
1 polymer ?
#
loop_
_entity_poly.entity_id
_entity_poly.type
_entity_poly.pdbx_seq_one_letter_code
_entity_poly.pdbx_strand_id
1 'polypeptide(L)'
;MEDARKGIKISGDVGDHPDEYYNRNALPVLKDVVIKNIWGERVQQPGLIHGLKNAPFTGICLSNIHLRGANGPRNLPWQCSDVKGAAVQVSPWPCSQLTSHQQTGACSSSF
;
A
#
# COMPACT_ATOMS: atom_id res chain seq x y z
N MET A 1 -15.68 -1.74 3.55
CA MET A 1 -15.62 -0.26 3.77
C MET A 1 -16.55 0.44 2.80
N GLU A 2 -17.00 1.66 3.10
CA GLU A 2 -17.84 2.45 2.20
C GLU A 2 -17.48 3.95 2.30
N ASP A 3 -17.55 4.70 1.20
CA ASP A 3 -17.27 6.15 1.11
C ASP A 3 -15.87 6.58 1.59
N ALA A 4 -14.92 5.64 1.60
CA ALA A 4 -13.57 5.91 2.08
C ALA A 4 -12.81 6.82 1.11
N ARG A 5 -12.06 7.81 1.65
CA ARG A 5 -11.15 8.63 0.85
C ARG A 5 -9.98 7.81 0.28
N LYS A 6 -9.47 6.86 1.06
CA LYS A 6 -8.40 5.92 0.66
C LYS A 6 -8.82 4.53 1.10
N GLY A 7 -8.69 3.53 0.23
CA GLY A 7 -8.94 2.14 0.59
C GLY A 7 -7.83 1.59 1.48
N ILE A 8 -6.59 1.67 1.00
CA ILE A 8 -5.38 1.29 1.72
C ILE A 8 -4.41 2.48 1.75
N LYS A 9 -3.92 2.87 2.93
CA LYS A 9 -2.89 3.90 3.06
C LYS A 9 -1.73 3.39 3.93
N ILE A 10 -0.52 3.38 3.38
CA ILE A 10 0.73 3.17 4.13
C ILE A 10 1.67 4.32 3.74
N SER A 11 2.15 5.09 4.72
CA SER A 11 2.99 6.28 4.51
C SER A 11 4.17 6.23 5.48
N GLY A 12 5.39 6.32 4.97
CA GLY A 12 6.60 6.48 5.80
C GLY A 12 6.90 7.93 6.16
N ASP A 13 6.27 8.88 5.48
CA ASP A 13 6.44 10.33 5.61
C ASP A 13 5.47 10.98 6.61
N VAL A 14 5.10 10.26 7.67
CA VAL A 14 4.31 10.82 8.79
C VAL A 14 5.26 11.47 9.79
N GLY A 15 5.35 12.80 9.76
CA GLY A 15 6.47 13.57 10.33
C GLY A 15 6.37 14.00 11.79
N ASP A 16 5.47 13.44 12.59
CA ASP A 16 5.33 13.82 14.00
C ASP A 16 6.32 13.05 14.90
N HIS A 17 6.94 13.79 15.82
CA HIS A 17 7.84 13.25 16.84
C HIS A 17 7.46 13.81 18.22
N PRO A 18 7.62 13.03 19.30
CA PRO A 18 7.22 13.45 20.64
C PRO A 18 8.09 14.59 21.21
N ASP A 19 9.31 14.73 20.70
CA ASP A 19 10.29 15.74 21.12
C ASP A 19 11.28 16.06 19.99
N GLU A 20 12.20 16.99 20.25
CA GLU A 20 13.27 17.43 19.33
C GLU A 20 14.53 16.55 19.38
N TYR A 21 14.59 15.57 20.29
CA TYR A 21 15.76 14.72 20.53
C TYR A 21 15.70 13.39 19.78
N TYR A 22 14.66 13.15 18.97
CA TYR A 22 14.56 11.97 18.12
C TYR A 22 15.77 11.86 17.15
N ASN A 23 16.16 10.63 16.87
CA ASN A 23 17.21 10.36 15.89
C ASN A 23 16.66 10.49 14.46
N ARG A 24 16.99 11.60 13.79
CA ARG A 24 16.61 11.89 12.39
C ARG A 24 17.07 10.85 11.38
N ASN A 25 18.07 10.03 11.72
CA ASN A 25 18.61 8.98 10.86
C ASN A 25 18.02 7.59 11.15
N ALA A 26 17.20 7.45 12.20
CA ALA A 26 16.54 6.18 12.53
C ALA A 26 15.30 5.99 11.64
N LEU A 27 15.52 5.54 10.41
CA LEU A 27 14.44 5.26 9.47
C LEU A 27 13.70 3.97 9.86
N PRO A 28 12.35 3.94 9.84
CA PRO A 28 11.59 2.73 10.10
C PRO A 28 11.82 1.70 9.00
N VAL A 29 11.88 0.42 9.38
CA VAL A 29 11.92 -0.70 8.44
C VAL A 29 10.53 -1.33 8.39
N LEU A 30 9.92 -1.32 7.21
CA LEU A 30 8.66 -2.00 6.96
C LEU A 30 8.88 -3.06 5.87
N LYS A 31 8.72 -4.31 6.27
CA LYS A 31 8.91 -5.48 5.42
C LYS A 31 7.83 -6.53 5.67
N ASP A 32 7.58 -7.38 4.68
CA ASP A 32 6.78 -8.61 4.80
C ASP A 32 5.35 -8.36 5.32
N VAL A 33 4.68 -7.36 4.74
CA VAL A 33 3.31 -6.97 5.12
C VAL A 33 2.30 -7.61 4.16
N VAL A 34 1.37 -8.39 4.71
CA VAL A 34 0.28 -9.02 3.96
C VAL A 34 -1.03 -8.29 4.23
N ILE A 35 -1.67 -7.84 3.16
CA ILE A 35 -3.01 -7.24 3.19
C ILE A 35 -3.90 -8.14 2.34
N LYS A 36 -4.90 -8.76 2.96
CA LYS A 36 -5.78 -9.71 2.28
C LYS A 36 -7.25 -9.51 2.58
N ASN A 37 -8.09 -9.93 1.63
CA ASN A 37 -9.55 -10.03 1.79
C ASN A 37 -10.22 -8.69 2.15
N ILE A 38 -9.96 -7.65 1.35
CA ILE A 38 -10.56 -6.32 1.56
C ILE A 38 -11.62 -6.05 0.51
N TRP A 39 -12.81 -5.62 0.94
CA TRP A 39 -13.88 -5.13 0.07
C TRP A 39 -14.24 -3.67 0.38
N GLY A 40 -14.48 -2.88 -0.66
CA GLY A 40 -14.87 -1.49 -0.53
C GLY A 40 -15.76 -0.99 -1.67
N GLU A 41 -16.75 -0.18 -1.33
CA GLU A 41 -17.62 0.54 -2.26
C GLU A 41 -17.39 2.05 -2.17
N ARG A 42 -17.54 2.76 -3.29
CA ARG A 42 -17.41 4.22 -3.37
C ARG A 42 -16.08 4.76 -2.79
N VAL A 43 -15.00 4.02 -3.01
CA VAL A 43 -13.65 4.39 -2.55
C VAL A 43 -13.06 5.42 -3.51
N GLN A 44 -12.63 6.58 -3.00
CA GLN A 44 -12.10 7.65 -3.84
C GLN A 44 -10.72 7.28 -4.42
N GLN A 45 -9.85 6.65 -3.63
CA GLN A 45 -8.59 6.11 -4.15
C GLN A 45 -8.34 4.71 -3.58
N PRO A 46 -8.10 3.70 -4.43
CA PRO A 46 -7.96 2.32 -3.97
C PRO A 46 -6.75 2.17 -3.04
N GLY A 47 -5.62 2.82 -3.33
CA GLY A 47 -4.60 2.97 -2.31
C GLY A 47 -3.48 3.96 -2.59
N LEU A 48 -2.79 4.30 -1.50
CA LEU A 48 -1.60 5.13 -1.44
C LEU A 48 -0.56 4.39 -0.59
N ILE A 49 0.54 3.95 -1.22
CA ILE A 49 1.63 3.27 -0.52
C ILE A 49 2.93 4.01 -0.82
N HIS A 50 3.35 4.85 0.11
CA HIS A 50 4.54 5.68 0.02
C HIS A 50 5.56 5.23 1.06
N GLY A 51 6.61 4.56 0.62
CA GLY A 51 7.78 4.27 1.45
C GLY A 51 8.69 5.48 1.61
N LEU A 52 9.90 5.23 2.11
CA LEU A 52 10.96 6.23 2.23
C LEU A 52 12.05 5.92 1.22
N LYS A 53 12.54 6.92 0.49
CA LYS A 53 13.61 6.75 -0.52
C LYS A 53 14.84 5.98 0.00
N ASN A 54 15.24 6.24 1.25
CA ASN A 54 16.40 5.60 1.88
C ASN A 54 16.03 4.36 2.73
N ALA A 55 14.74 4.08 2.91
CA ALA A 55 14.22 2.87 3.55
C ALA A 55 12.93 2.42 2.84
N PRO A 56 13.03 1.89 1.59
CA PRO A 56 11.85 1.51 0.84
C PRO A 56 11.05 0.41 1.54
N PHE A 57 9.74 0.44 1.40
CA PHE A 57 8.88 -0.64 1.88
C PHE A 57 9.06 -1.87 0.99
N THR A 58 9.23 -3.04 1.57
CA THR A 58 9.51 -4.27 0.80
C THR A 58 8.62 -5.43 1.24
N GLY A 59 8.43 -6.42 0.38
CA GLY A 59 7.62 -7.60 0.73
C GLY A 59 6.15 -7.26 0.99
N ILE A 60 5.62 -6.21 0.36
CA ILE A 60 4.19 -5.92 0.42
C ILE A 60 3.45 -6.95 -0.41
N CYS A 61 2.48 -7.65 0.19
CA CYS A 61 1.59 -8.56 -0.50
C CYS A 61 0.15 -8.06 -0.44
N LEU A 62 -0.46 -7.82 -1.60
CA LEU A 62 -1.87 -7.47 -1.75
C LEU A 62 -2.64 -8.69 -2.31
N SER A 63 -3.58 -9.26 -1.57
CA SER A 63 -4.27 -10.49 -2.00
C SER A 63 -5.79 -10.41 -1.86
N ASN A 64 -6.54 -10.75 -2.90
CA ASN A 64 -8.01 -10.79 -2.87
C ASN A 64 -8.62 -9.47 -2.35
N ILE A 65 -8.37 -8.39 -3.09
CA ILE A 65 -8.79 -7.03 -2.73
C ILE A 65 -9.67 -6.46 -3.83
N HIS A 66 -10.83 -5.92 -3.45
CA HIS A 66 -11.80 -5.34 -4.36
C HIS A 66 -12.25 -3.99 -3.82
N LEU A 67 -11.81 -2.90 -4.45
CA LEU A 67 -12.07 -1.53 -4.02
C LEU A 67 -12.73 -0.76 -5.15
N ARG A 68 -14.06 -0.80 -5.20
CA ARG A 68 -14.82 -0.15 -6.26
C ARG A 68 -14.75 1.38 -6.10
N GLY A 69 -14.37 2.04 -7.18
CA GLY A 69 -14.20 3.49 -7.24
C GLY A 69 -15.48 4.27 -6.95
N ALA A 70 -15.32 5.46 -6.37
CA ALA A 70 -16.38 6.47 -6.30
C ALA A 70 -16.73 7.01 -7.70
N ASN A 71 -17.93 7.58 -7.86
CA ASN A 71 -18.30 8.25 -9.11
C ASN A 71 -17.62 9.63 -9.23
N GLY A 72 -17.27 10.01 -10.46
CA GLY A 72 -16.78 11.35 -10.79
C GLY A 72 -15.28 11.58 -10.54
N PRO A 73 -14.83 12.86 -10.48
CA PRO A 73 -13.41 13.23 -10.50
C PRO A 73 -12.64 12.82 -9.24
N ARG A 74 -13.35 12.31 -8.22
CA ARG A 74 -12.75 11.82 -6.98
C ARG A 74 -12.21 10.39 -7.11
N ASN A 75 -12.39 9.73 -8.26
CA ASN A 75 -11.85 8.39 -8.52
C ASN A 75 -10.39 8.46 -8.98
N LEU A 76 -9.46 8.46 -8.02
CA LEU A 76 -8.03 8.52 -8.26
C LEU A 76 -7.44 7.10 -8.40
N PRO A 77 -6.40 6.90 -9.23
CA PRO A 77 -5.73 5.61 -9.34
C PRO A 77 -4.87 5.32 -8.11
N TRP A 78 -4.34 4.10 -8.02
CA TRP A 78 -3.28 3.78 -7.07
C TRP A 78 -2.11 4.75 -7.17
N GLN A 79 -1.53 5.10 -6.02
CA GLN A 79 -0.32 5.90 -5.94
C GLN A 79 0.73 5.15 -5.13
N CYS A 80 1.89 4.89 -5.74
CA CYS A 80 2.95 4.12 -5.11
C CYS A 80 4.30 4.79 -5.35
N SER A 81 5.15 4.82 -4.33
CA SER A 81 6.53 5.29 -4.39
C SER A 81 7.36 4.60 -3.32
N ASP A 82 8.64 4.35 -3.63
CA ASP A 82 9.60 3.72 -2.71
C ASP A 82 9.07 2.43 -2.06
N VAL A 83 8.42 1.58 -2.86
CA VAL A 83 7.82 0.32 -2.42
C VAL A 83 8.16 -0.80 -3.40
N LYS A 84 8.21 -2.05 -2.90
CA LYS A 84 8.30 -3.27 -3.70
C LYS A 84 7.41 -4.36 -3.13
N GLY A 85 6.63 -5.01 -3.99
CA GLY A 85 5.69 -6.03 -3.58
C GLY A 85 5.08 -6.84 -4.73
N ALA A 86 4.09 -7.65 -4.37
CA ALA A 86 3.29 -8.44 -5.27
C ALA A 86 1.79 -8.25 -5.00
N ALA A 87 0.98 -8.52 -6.01
CA ALA A 87 -0.46 -8.44 -5.95
C ALA A 87 -1.10 -9.65 -6.64
N VAL A 88 -2.11 -10.25 -6.01
CA VAL A 88 -2.85 -11.42 -6.50
C VAL A 88 -4.34 -11.14 -6.31
N GLN A 89 -5.13 -11.25 -7.39
CA GLN A 89 -6.58 -11.02 -7.35
C GLN A 89 -6.94 -9.65 -6.74
N VAL A 90 -6.37 -8.57 -7.27
CA VAL A 90 -6.62 -7.19 -6.81
C VAL A 90 -7.34 -6.41 -7.89
N SER A 91 -8.40 -5.69 -7.51
CA SER A 91 -9.16 -4.82 -8.40
C SER A 91 -9.55 -3.51 -7.67
N PRO A 92 -9.26 -2.33 -8.26
CA PRO A 92 -8.47 -2.10 -9.46
C PRO A 92 -6.99 -2.49 -9.28
N TRP A 93 -6.30 -2.80 -10.38
CA TRP A 93 -4.92 -3.27 -10.36
C TRP A 93 -3.94 -2.19 -9.80
N PRO A 94 -2.97 -2.56 -8.95
CA PRO A 94 -2.05 -1.60 -8.32
C PRO A 94 -0.93 -1.13 -9.27
N CYS A 95 -0.09 -0.23 -8.76
CA CYS A 95 1.10 0.27 -9.48
C CYS A 95 2.10 -0.86 -9.78
N SER A 96 2.94 -0.69 -10.79
CA SER A 96 3.94 -1.69 -11.23
C SER A 96 4.96 -2.08 -10.14
N GLN A 97 5.21 -1.20 -9.18
CA GLN A 97 6.06 -1.52 -8.03
C GLN A 97 5.52 -2.65 -7.15
N LEU A 98 4.22 -2.93 -7.25
CA LEU A 98 3.51 -3.97 -6.50
C LEU A 98 3.09 -5.15 -7.38
N THR A 99 3.69 -5.30 -8.57
CA THR A 99 3.34 -6.37 -9.53
C THR A 99 4.50 -7.32 -9.79
N SER A 100 5.44 -7.46 -8.84
CA SER A 100 6.60 -8.33 -9.06
C SER A 100 6.20 -9.81 -9.08
N HIS A 101 6.45 -10.48 -10.21
CA HIS A 101 6.28 -11.93 -10.36
C HIS A 101 7.33 -12.73 -9.56
N GLN A 102 8.52 -12.18 -9.31
CA GLN A 102 9.55 -12.84 -8.49
C GLN A 102 9.19 -12.87 -7.00
N GLN A 103 8.28 -12.00 -6.57
CA GLN A 103 7.70 -12.00 -5.23
C GLN A 103 6.33 -12.70 -5.20
N THR A 104 6.00 -13.50 -6.22
CA THR A 104 4.96 -14.52 -6.06
C THR A 104 5.23 -15.29 -4.79
N GLY A 105 6.47 -15.72 -4.50
CA GLY A 105 6.91 -16.26 -3.19
C GLY A 105 6.41 -15.51 -1.94
N ALA A 106 6.43 -14.17 -1.94
CA ALA A 106 5.96 -13.33 -0.81
C ALA A 106 4.42 -13.26 -0.69
N CYS A 107 3.70 -13.48 -1.80
CA CYS A 107 2.25 -13.73 -1.80
C CYS A 107 1.87 -15.22 -1.91
N SER A 108 2.86 -16.12 -2.00
CA SER A 108 2.73 -17.57 -2.20
C SER A 108 3.07 -18.32 -0.94
N SER A 109 3.39 -17.65 0.17
CA SER A 109 3.16 -18.22 1.48
C SER A 109 1.65 -18.37 1.67
N SER A 110 1.09 -19.40 1.04
CA SER A 110 -0.13 -20.04 1.48
C SER A 110 -0.05 -20.21 2.99
N PHE A 111 -0.95 -19.55 3.69
CA PHE A 111 -1.55 -20.16 4.87
C PHE A 111 -2.84 -20.81 4.39
#